data_AF-A0A820F944-F1
#
_entry.id   AF-A0A820F944-F1
#
_cell.length_a   1.000
_cell.length_b   1.000
_cell.length_c   1.000
_cell.angle_alpha   90.00
_cell.angle_beta   90.00
_cell.angle_gamma   90.00
#
_symmetry.space_group_name_H-M   'P 1'
#
loop_
_entity.id
_entity.type
_entity.pdbx_description
1 polymer ?
#
loop_
_entity_poly.entity_id
_entity_poly.type
_entity_poly.pdbx_seq_one_letter_code
_entity_poly.pdbx_strand_id
1 'polypeptide(L)'
;KHKEGYCGHKGIGFKSVFVASNTPEIHSNNYHICFDATDGDHVGYVCPIWLNEYEPIVESDSNDRWTTCIRLNLKSDENIQEQIKQKFDNITPKLLLFLHRLKSLEINYENFYRRIFTRYDHPQNIIELVEYNGEYEQKNYWLAIKKTLSIPETLQ
;
A
#
# COMPACT_ATOMS: atom_id res chain seq x y z
N LYS A 1 16.70 20.37 12.51
CA LYS A 1 16.39 21.05 11.22
C LYS A 1 16.99 20.20 10.10
N HIS A 2 16.17 19.48 9.32
CA HIS A 2 16.66 18.63 8.24
C HIS A 2 17.10 19.50 7.04
N LYS A 3 18.29 19.23 6.51
CA LYS A 3 18.84 19.88 5.33
C LYS A 3 18.00 19.53 4.09
N GLU A 4 17.67 20.56 3.32
CA GLU A 4 17.02 20.49 2.02
C GLU A 4 17.96 19.81 1.01
N GLY A 5 17.49 18.71 0.44
CA GLY A 5 18.28 17.87 -0.45
C GLY A 5 17.50 16.65 -0.92
N TYR A 6 16.56 16.89 -1.84
CA TYR A 6 16.14 15.93 -2.86
C TYR A 6 15.45 14.63 -2.43
N CYS A 7 14.43 14.72 -1.56
CA CYS A 7 13.32 13.77 -1.50
C CYS A 7 12.11 14.52 -0.92
N GLY A 8 10.96 14.50 -1.60
CA GLY A 8 9.76 15.12 -1.05
C GLY A 8 9.43 14.58 0.35
N HIS A 9 8.78 15.39 1.19
CA HIS A 9 8.48 15.10 2.60
C HIS A 9 7.75 13.76 2.87
N LYS A 10 7.21 13.10 1.83
CA LYS A 10 6.44 11.86 1.91
C LYS A 10 7.23 10.59 1.52
N GLY A 11 8.52 10.72 1.18
CA GLY A 11 9.39 9.59 0.81
C GLY A 11 9.29 9.18 -0.66
N ILE A 12 10.26 8.38 -1.14
CA ILE A 12 10.35 7.96 -2.56
C ILE A 12 9.33 6.87 -2.94
N GLY A 13 8.79 6.14 -1.96
CA GLY A 13 7.93 4.98 -2.22
C GLY A 13 6.66 5.33 -2.99
N PHE A 14 6.04 6.48 -2.70
CA PHE A 14 4.84 6.91 -3.40
C PHE A 14 5.08 7.16 -4.89
N LYS A 15 6.28 7.57 -5.31
CA LYS A 15 6.56 7.82 -6.74
C LYS A 15 6.36 6.59 -7.62
N SER A 16 6.40 5.39 -7.05
CA SER A 16 6.16 4.15 -7.80
C SER A 16 4.76 4.05 -8.41
N VAL A 17 3.76 4.79 -7.90
CA VAL A 17 2.41 4.82 -8.48
C VAL A 17 2.41 5.35 -9.93
N PHE A 18 3.38 6.20 -10.28
CA PHE A 18 3.50 6.75 -11.63
C PHE A 18 3.98 5.73 -12.67
N VAL A 19 4.47 4.57 -12.23
CA VAL A 19 4.68 3.42 -13.13
C VAL A 19 3.32 2.91 -13.62
N ALA A 20 2.35 2.79 -12.70
CA ALA A 20 1.03 2.21 -12.96
C ALA A 20 0.03 3.20 -13.56
N SER A 21 0.07 4.47 -13.18
CA SER A 21 -0.94 5.49 -13.56
C SER A 21 -0.28 6.84 -13.81
N ASN A 22 -0.73 7.59 -14.82
CA ASN A 22 -0.32 8.99 -15.00
C ASN A 22 -1.12 9.95 -14.11
N THR A 23 -2.33 9.54 -13.72
CA THR A 23 -3.29 10.37 -12.99
C THR A 23 -3.76 9.72 -11.69
N PRO A 24 -2.86 9.47 -10.71
CA PRO A 24 -3.24 8.90 -9.43
C PRO A 24 -4.03 9.92 -8.59
N GLU A 25 -5.12 9.48 -8.00
CA GLU A 25 -5.94 10.27 -7.08
C GLU A 25 -5.76 9.77 -5.64
N ILE A 26 -5.78 10.68 -4.68
CA ILE A 26 -5.76 10.38 -3.25
C ILE A 26 -6.95 11.08 -2.60
N HIS A 27 -7.77 10.29 -1.90
CA HIS A 27 -8.94 10.77 -1.17
C HIS A 27 -8.78 10.37 0.29
N SER A 28 -8.82 11.33 1.21
CA SER A 28 -8.72 11.03 2.63
C SER A 28 -9.57 11.98 3.43
N ASN A 29 -10.64 11.46 4.03
CA ASN A 29 -11.68 12.27 4.65
C ASN A 29 -12.16 13.35 3.66
N ASN A 30 -12.00 14.63 4.01
CA ASN A 30 -12.42 15.77 3.21
C ASN A 30 -11.31 16.32 2.29
N TYR A 31 -10.20 15.59 2.12
CA TYR A 31 -9.08 16.01 1.28
C TYR A 31 -9.02 15.13 0.03
N HIS A 32 -9.13 15.76 -1.15
CA HIS A 32 -9.12 15.08 -2.44
C HIS A 32 -8.11 15.76 -3.35
N ILE A 33 -7.10 15.00 -3.79
CA ILE A 33 -6.07 15.50 -4.70
C ILE A 33 -5.84 14.51 -5.83
N CYS A 34 -5.51 15.03 -7.01
CA CYS A 34 -5.03 14.28 -8.16
C CYS A 34 -3.59 14.72 -8.49
N PHE A 35 -2.86 13.90 -9.21
CA PHE A 35 -1.60 14.28 -9.84
C PHE A 35 -1.76 14.12 -11.35
N ASP A 36 -1.07 14.92 -12.14
CA ASP A 36 -0.99 14.73 -13.59
C ASP A 36 0.46 14.67 -14.04
N ALA A 37 0.90 13.49 -14.45
CA ALA A 37 2.26 13.25 -14.97
C ALA A 37 2.36 13.38 -16.50
N THR A 38 1.27 13.75 -17.19
CA THR A 38 1.27 13.99 -18.65
C THR A 38 1.67 15.42 -19.01
N ASP A 39 1.46 16.37 -18.10
CA ASP A 39 1.90 17.76 -18.27
C ASP A 39 3.42 17.86 -18.19
N GLY A 40 4.06 17.87 -19.36
CA GLY A 40 5.50 17.91 -19.57
C GLY A 40 6.20 19.23 -19.19
N ASP A 41 5.46 20.21 -18.65
CA ASP A 41 5.97 21.57 -18.37
C ASP A 41 6.68 21.69 -17.02
N HIS A 42 6.72 20.63 -16.21
CA HIS A 42 7.32 20.67 -14.88
C HIS A 42 8.55 19.77 -14.80
N VAL A 43 9.71 20.41 -14.92
CA VAL A 43 11.03 19.79 -14.74
C VAL A 43 11.10 19.16 -13.33
N GLY A 44 10.90 17.84 -13.26
CA GLY A 44 11.29 17.00 -12.13
C GLY A 44 10.29 16.80 -10.99
N TYR A 45 9.10 17.42 -11.00
CA TYR A 45 8.10 17.30 -9.92
C TYR A 45 6.67 17.33 -10.44
N VAL A 46 5.84 16.38 -9.98
CA VAL A 46 4.40 16.36 -10.23
C VAL A 46 3.68 17.00 -9.04
N CYS A 47 2.97 18.10 -9.27
CA CYS A 47 2.25 18.84 -8.23
C CYS A 47 0.85 18.24 -7.99
N PRO A 48 0.37 18.25 -6.73
CA PRO A 48 -1.01 17.87 -6.44
C PRO A 48 -2.00 18.95 -6.90
N ILE A 49 -3.09 18.51 -7.50
CA ILE A 49 -4.23 19.31 -7.97
C ILE A 49 -5.42 18.99 -7.06
N TRP A 50 -6.08 20.01 -6.50
CA TRP A 50 -7.27 19.80 -5.66
C TRP A 50 -8.48 19.39 -6.49
N LEU A 51 -9.23 18.41 -6.00
CA LEU A 51 -10.51 17.98 -6.57
C LEU A 51 -11.65 18.52 -5.71
N ASN A 52 -12.70 19.05 -6.36
CA ASN A 52 -13.88 19.58 -5.68
C ASN A 52 -14.89 18.47 -5.31
N GLU A 53 -14.86 17.36 -6.04
CA GLU A 53 -15.82 16.27 -5.92
C GLU A 53 -15.09 14.93 -5.85
N TYR A 54 -15.60 14.02 -5.05
CA TYR A 54 -15.16 12.63 -4.97
C TYR A 54 -16.39 11.74 -4.94
N GLU A 55 -16.55 10.93 -5.99
CA GLU A 55 -17.49 9.83 -6.01
C GLU A 55 -16.79 8.57 -5.50
N PRO A 56 -17.21 7.99 -4.36
CA PRO A 56 -16.65 6.73 -3.87
C PRO A 56 -16.93 5.60 -4.86
N ILE A 57 -15.89 4.84 -5.25
CA ILE A 57 -16.04 3.66 -6.12
C ILE A 57 -16.63 2.47 -5.35
N VAL A 58 -16.43 2.43 -4.04
CA VAL A 58 -16.91 1.34 -3.18
C VAL A 58 -17.95 1.95 -2.25
N GLU A 59 -19.21 1.59 -2.44
CA GLU A 59 -20.25 1.80 -1.44
C GLU A 59 -19.87 0.96 -0.22
N SER A 60 -19.27 1.58 0.79
CA SER A 60 -19.03 0.88 2.05
C SER A 60 -20.37 0.77 2.78
N ASP A 61 -21.03 -0.39 2.66
CA ASP A 61 -22.28 -0.73 3.36
C ASP A 61 -22.16 -0.77 4.89
N SER A 62 -21.00 -0.44 5.45
CA SER A 62 -20.72 -0.47 6.88
C SER A 62 -20.09 0.84 7.37
N ASN A 63 -20.26 1.09 8.66
CA ASN A 63 -19.62 2.20 9.41
C ASN A 63 -18.08 2.25 9.32
N ASP A 64 -17.43 1.31 8.60
CA ASP A 64 -15.99 1.24 8.36
C ASP A 64 -15.59 1.94 7.06
N ARG A 65 -15.86 3.25 6.98
CA ARG A 65 -15.32 4.07 5.89
C ARG A 65 -13.80 4.08 5.95
N TRP A 66 -13.14 3.69 4.87
CA TRP A 66 -11.69 3.83 4.75
C TRP A 66 -11.29 5.30 4.90
N THR A 67 -10.35 5.60 5.81
CA THR A 67 -9.91 6.98 6.05
C THR A 67 -9.11 7.56 4.88
N THR A 68 -8.54 6.69 4.04
CA THR A 68 -7.71 7.06 2.89
C THR A 68 -7.88 6.03 1.77
N CYS A 69 -8.15 6.50 0.56
CA CYS A 69 -8.23 5.74 -0.69
C CYS A 69 -7.20 6.31 -1.67
N ILE A 70 -6.49 5.42 -2.38
CA ILE A 70 -5.63 5.78 -3.50
C ILE A 70 -6.24 5.11 -4.74
N ARG A 71 -6.68 5.92 -5.70
CA ARG A 71 -7.25 5.45 -6.97
C ARG A 71 -6.21 5.61 -8.06
N LEU A 72 -5.96 4.52 -8.79
CA LEU A 72 -4.98 4.48 -9.86
C LEU A 72 -5.70 4.21 -11.17
N ASN A 73 -5.81 5.23 -12.02
CA ASN A 73 -6.28 5.08 -13.40
C ASN A 73 -5.16 4.40 -14.19
N LEU A 74 -5.22 3.07 -14.31
CA LEU A 74 -4.14 2.28 -14.87
C LEU A 74 -3.86 2.67 -16.33
N LYS A 75 -2.58 2.72 -16.70
CA LYS A 75 -2.18 2.87 -18.10
C LYS A 75 -2.75 1.71 -18.91
N SER A 76 -3.17 1.99 -20.14
CA SER A 76 -3.72 1.00 -21.08
C SER A 76 -2.68 0.00 -21.63
N ASP A 77 -1.46 0.01 -21.09
CA ASP A 77 -0.40 -0.93 -21.44
C ASP A 77 -0.67 -2.29 -20.75
N GLU A 78 -1.03 -3.29 -21.55
CA GLU A 78 -1.35 -4.65 -21.08
C GLU A 78 -0.20 -5.29 -20.29
N ASN A 79 1.05 -5.02 -20.69
CA ASN A 79 2.23 -5.57 -20.02
C ASN A 79 2.37 -4.98 -18.61
N ILE A 80 2.13 -3.68 -18.44
CA ILE A 80 2.12 -3.03 -17.12
C ILE A 80 1.00 -3.63 -16.25
N GLN A 81 -0.19 -3.83 -16.81
CA GLN A 81 -1.33 -4.39 -16.07
C GLN A 81 -1.04 -5.83 -15.61
N GLU A 82 -0.47 -6.66 -16.49
CA GLU A 82 -0.07 -8.02 -16.15
C GLU A 82 1.01 -8.05 -15.05
N GLN A 83 2.03 -7.19 -15.15
CA GLN A 83 3.06 -7.05 -14.11
C GLN A 83 2.46 -6.65 -12.75
N ILE A 84 1.49 -5.74 -12.74
CA ILE A 84 0.80 -5.32 -11.51
C ILE A 84 0.04 -6.51 -10.91
N LYS A 85 -0.72 -7.25 -11.73
CA LYS A 85 -1.45 -8.44 -11.29
C LYS A 85 -0.51 -9.48 -10.68
N GLN A 86 0.58 -9.81 -11.39
CA GLN A 86 1.61 -10.73 -10.90
C GLN A 86 2.21 -10.26 -9.56
N LYS A 87 2.43 -8.96 -9.38
CA LYS A 87 2.93 -8.42 -8.11
C LYS A 87 1.95 -8.62 -6.96
N PHE A 88 0.65 -8.46 -7.18
CA PHE A 88 -0.38 -8.75 -6.18
C PHE A 88 -0.49 -10.26 -5.90
N ASP A 89 -0.41 -11.10 -6.93
CA ASP A 89 -0.43 -12.56 -6.78
C ASP A 89 0.75 -13.06 -5.94
N ASN A 90 1.92 -12.45 -6.09
CA ASN A 90 3.13 -12.77 -5.35
C ASN A 90 3.15 -12.25 -3.90
N ILE A 91 2.15 -11.47 -3.47
CA ILE A 91 2.06 -11.07 -2.06
C ILE A 91 1.77 -12.31 -1.21
N THR A 92 2.52 -12.44 -0.11
CA THR A 92 2.35 -13.52 0.85
C THR A 92 2.03 -12.98 2.23
N PRO A 93 1.35 -13.76 3.11
CA PRO A 93 1.04 -13.35 4.47
C PRO A 93 2.29 -12.98 5.30
N LYS A 94 3.47 -13.50 4.94
CA LYS A 94 4.74 -13.22 5.61
C LYS A 94 5.09 -11.74 5.63
N LEU A 95 4.58 -10.94 4.69
CA LEU A 95 4.72 -9.49 4.70
C LEU A 95 4.28 -8.89 6.05
N LEU A 96 3.18 -9.40 6.62
CA LEU A 96 2.63 -8.91 7.87
C LEU A 96 3.56 -9.13 9.08
N LEU A 97 4.55 -10.04 9.01
CA LEU A 97 5.53 -10.23 10.09
C LEU A 97 6.36 -8.97 10.34
N PHE A 98 6.64 -8.22 9.27
CA PHE A 98 7.49 -7.04 9.29
C PHE A 98 6.69 -5.73 9.47
N LEU A 99 5.37 -5.81 9.44
CA LEU A 99 4.49 -4.65 9.60
C LEU A 99 4.00 -4.54 11.04
N HIS A 100 4.30 -3.41 11.68
CA HIS A 100 3.96 -3.18 13.08
C HIS A 100 2.47 -2.88 13.28
N ARG A 101 1.88 -2.06 12.39
CA ARG A 101 0.51 -1.53 12.51
C ARG A 101 -0.51 -2.22 11.62
N LEU A 102 -0.12 -2.63 10.40
CA LEU A 102 -1.03 -3.33 9.50
C LEU A 102 -1.18 -4.78 9.97
N LYS A 103 -2.41 -5.18 10.31
CA LYS A 103 -2.73 -6.53 10.80
C LYS A 103 -3.55 -7.35 9.82
N SER A 104 -4.24 -6.71 8.89
CA SER A 104 -4.97 -7.40 7.84
C SER A 104 -4.68 -6.74 6.50
N LEU A 105 -4.56 -7.55 5.46
CA LEU A 105 -4.44 -7.14 4.07
C LEU A 105 -5.43 -7.96 3.25
N GLU A 106 -6.25 -7.27 2.48
CA GLU A 106 -7.26 -7.88 1.63
C GLU A 106 -7.02 -7.46 0.18
N ILE A 107 -7.03 -8.45 -0.71
CA ILE A 107 -6.86 -8.27 -2.15
C ILE A 107 -8.11 -8.85 -2.83
N ASN A 108 -8.86 -7.98 -3.48
CA ASN A 108 -10.08 -8.34 -4.22
C ASN A 108 -9.85 -8.16 -5.71
N TYR A 109 -10.25 -9.16 -6.49
CA TYR A 109 -10.20 -9.13 -7.95
C TYR A 109 -11.64 -9.10 -8.50
N GLU A 110 -11.82 -8.58 -9.71
CA GLU A 110 -13.14 -8.46 -10.36
C GLU A 110 -13.84 -9.81 -10.57
N ASN A 111 -13.09 -10.89 -10.72
CA ASN A 111 -13.63 -12.25 -10.86
C ASN A 111 -14.11 -12.86 -9.52
N PHE A 112 -14.40 -12.02 -8.52
CA PHE A 112 -14.78 -12.41 -7.16
C PHE A 112 -13.74 -13.24 -6.41
N TYR A 113 -12.54 -13.41 -6.97
CA TYR A 113 -11.43 -14.00 -6.25
C TYR A 113 -10.95 -13.02 -5.18
N ARG A 114 -10.78 -13.52 -3.96
CA ARG A 114 -10.40 -12.71 -2.80
C ARG A 114 -9.33 -13.43 -2.00
N ARG A 115 -8.27 -12.71 -1.65
CA ARG A 115 -7.23 -13.17 -0.74
C ARG A 115 -7.20 -12.26 0.48
N ILE A 116 -7.29 -12.86 1.67
CA ILE A 116 -7.24 -12.14 2.94
C ILE A 116 -6.08 -12.71 3.73
N PHE A 117 -5.16 -11.84 4.14
CA PHE A 117 -4.09 -12.17 5.06
C PHE A 117 -4.35 -11.47 6.38
N THR A 118 -4.34 -12.21 7.48
CA THR A 118 -4.53 -11.65 8.81
C THR A 118 -3.44 -12.13 9.75
N ARG A 119 -2.94 -11.21 10.56
CA ARG A 119 -1.92 -11.43 11.58
C ARG A 119 -2.53 -11.30 12.96
N TYR A 120 -2.34 -12.31 13.79
CA TYR A 120 -2.65 -12.28 15.21
C TYR A 120 -1.35 -12.37 16.02
N ASP A 121 -1.20 -11.45 16.98
CA ASP A 121 -0.07 -11.43 17.90
C ASP A 121 -0.48 -12.13 19.20
N HIS A 122 0.12 -13.29 19.46
CA HIS A 122 -0.11 -14.09 20.65
C HIS A 122 0.94 -13.81 21.74
N PRO A 123 0.71 -14.26 22.99
CA PRO A 123 1.73 -14.23 24.03
C PRO A 123 3.02 -14.96 23.63
N GLN A 124 4.11 -14.69 24.36
CA GLN A 124 5.42 -15.36 24.17
C GLN A 124 6.04 -15.14 22.76
N ASN A 125 5.68 -14.04 22.11
CA ASN A 125 6.16 -13.65 20.78
C ASN A 125 5.76 -14.62 19.66
N ILE A 126 4.67 -15.37 19.82
CA ILE A 126 4.12 -16.17 18.73
C ILE A 126 3.24 -15.28 17.85
N ILE A 127 3.44 -15.36 16.54
CA ILE A 127 2.61 -14.72 15.53
C ILE A 127 1.91 -15.80 14.75
N GLU A 128 0.57 -15.73 14.67
CA GLU A 128 -0.23 -16.52 13.75
C GLU A 128 -0.52 -15.70 12.50
N LEU A 129 -0.23 -16.27 11.34
CA LEU A 129 -0.61 -15.75 10.04
C LEU A 129 -1.67 -16.66 9.44
N VAL A 130 -2.79 -16.05 9.04
CA VAL A 130 -3.89 -16.72 8.38
C VAL A 130 -3.99 -16.20 6.95
N GLU A 131 -4.10 -17.11 5.99
CA GLU A 131 -4.44 -16.83 4.59
C GLU A 131 -5.79 -17.48 4.28
N TYR A 132 -6.72 -16.69 3.76
CA TYR A 132 -7.98 -17.17 3.21
C TYR A 132 -8.07 -16.78 1.74
N ASN A 133 -8.41 -17.72 0.86
CA ASN A 133 -8.46 -17.51 -0.59
C ASN A 133 -9.87 -17.67 -1.20
N GLY A 134 -10.91 -17.61 -0.38
CA GLY A 134 -12.31 -17.84 -0.80
C GLY A 134 -12.81 -19.27 -0.52
N GLU A 135 -11.93 -20.25 -0.51
CA GLU A 135 -12.30 -21.67 -0.32
C GLU A 135 -11.59 -22.29 0.88
N TYR A 136 -10.31 -21.99 1.04
CA TYR A 136 -9.45 -22.61 2.06
C TYR A 136 -8.88 -21.56 2.99
N GLU A 137 -8.72 -21.96 4.25
CA GLU A 137 -7.99 -21.22 5.26
C GLU A 137 -6.70 -21.97 5.60
N GLN A 138 -5.56 -21.29 5.45
CA GLN A 138 -4.25 -21.80 5.85
C GLN A 138 -3.71 -20.99 7.03
N LYS A 139 -3.21 -21.69 8.04
CA LYS A 139 -2.59 -21.09 9.22
C LYS A 139 -1.12 -21.44 9.33
N ASN A 140 -0.29 -20.47 9.68
CA ASN A 140 1.13 -20.65 9.94
C ASN A 140 1.54 -19.88 11.20
N TYR A 141 2.40 -20.48 12.02
CA TYR A 141 2.89 -19.86 13.26
C TYR A 141 4.37 -19.52 13.15
N TRP A 142 4.75 -18.37 13.71
CA TRP A 142 6.10 -17.84 13.69
C TRP A 142 6.51 -17.39 15.09
N LEU A 143 7.76 -17.67 15.49
CA LEU A 143 8.35 -17.08 16.68
C LEU A 143 9.08 -15.79 16.29
N ALA A 144 8.60 -14.66 16.79
CA ALA A 144 9.17 -13.35 16.48
C ALA A 144 10.19 -12.92 17.52
N ILE A 145 11.46 -12.84 17.13
CA ILE A 145 12.53 -12.37 18.00
C ILE A 145 12.96 -10.98 17.56
N LYS A 146 12.79 -10.00 18.45
CA LYS A 146 13.28 -8.62 18.22
C LYS A 146 14.61 -8.43 18.96
N LYS A 147 15.66 -8.09 18.21
CA LYS A 147 16.96 -7.72 18.77
C LYS A 147 17.31 -6.30 18.32
N THR A 148 17.61 -5.42 19.27
CA THR A 148 18.20 -4.12 18.98
C THR A 148 19.72 -4.27 18.96
N LEU A 149 20.35 -3.85 17.86
CA LEU A 149 21.81 -3.82 17.75
C LEU A 149 22.30 -2.42 18.09
N SER A 150 23.25 -2.31 19.01
CA SER A 150 23.96 -1.06 19.27
C SER A 150 24.96 -0.80 18.14
N ILE A 151 24.99 0.42 17.62
CA ILE A 151 26.00 0.84 16.63
C ILE A 151 27.35 0.92 17.38
N PRO A 152 28.42 0.25 16.91
CA PRO A 152 29.74 0.37 17.51
C PRO A 152 30.26 1.82 17.45
N GLU A 153 30.93 2.27 18.51
CA GLU A 153 31.51 3.63 18.60
C GLU A 153 32.50 3.94 17.48
N THR A 154 33.06 2.92 16.82
CA THR A 154 33.99 3.07 15.70
C THR A 154 33.34 3.50 14.38
N LEU A 155 32.00 3.54 14.30
CA LEU A 155 31.23 3.92 13.12
C LEU A 155 30.42 5.22 13.31
N GLN A 156 30.55 5.89 14.47
CA GLN A 156 29.96 7.20 14.75
C GLN A 156 30.95 8.34 14.44
#